data_AF-A0AAV4H5K2-F1
#
_entry.id   AF-A0AAV4H5K2-F1
#
_cell.length_a   1.000
_cell.length_b   1.000
_cell.length_c   1.000
_cell.angle_alpha   90.00
_cell.angle_beta   90.00
_cell.angle_gamma   90.00
#
_symmetry.space_group_name_H-M   'P 1'
#
loop_
_entity.id
_entity.type
_entity.pdbx_description
1 polymer ?
#
loop_
_entity_poly.entity_id
_entity_poly.type
_entity_poly.pdbx_seq_one_letter_code
_entity_poly.pdbx_strand_id
1 'polypeptide(L)' 'VLTYHILPGTLCSAGVSKGPIKTVEGQTVQLSVSEAGVKVNNARVVYADGSITNGVVHVIDTVLLPPSLDLE' A
#
# COMPACT_ATOMS: atom_id res chain seq x y z
N VAL A 1 -10.82 0.61 -8.28
CA VAL A 1 -10.39 -0.33 -7.20
C VAL A 1 -8.94 -0.77 -7.35
N LEU A 2 -8.54 -1.42 -8.45
CA LEU A 2 -7.14 -1.89 -8.61
C LEU A 2 -6.12 -0.75 -8.67
N THR A 3 -6.47 0.38 -9.29
CA THR A 3 -5.61 1.58 -9.35
C THR A 3 -5.31 2.19 -7.97
N TYR A 4 -6.16 1.93 -6.97
CA TYR A 4 -5.95 2.36 -5.57
C TYR A 4 -4.93 1.47 -4.84
N HIS A 5 -4.63 0.28 -5.37
CA HIS A 5 -3.60 -0.62 -4.82
C HIS A 5 -2.22 -0.37 -5.44
N ILE A 6 -2.11 0.57 -6.38
CA ILE A 6 -0.86 0.83 -7.11
C ILE A 6 -0.32 2.19 -6.68
N LEU A 7 0.96 2.22 -6.33
CA LEU A 7 1.71 3.43 -6.05
C LEU A 7 2.52 3.83 -7.30
N PRO A 8 2.59 5.13 -7.65
CA PRO A 8 3.47 5.58 -8.72
C PRO A 8 4.92 5.49 -8.26
N GLY A 9 5.61 4.42 -8.64
CA GLY A 9 7.03 4.19 -8.36
C GLY A 9 7.30 2.91 -7.55
N THR A 10 8.58 2.64 -7.31
CA THR A 10 9.02 1.46 -6.56
C THR A 10 9.31 1.85 -5.12
N LEU A 11 8.57 1.27 -4.18
CA LEU A 11 8.78 1.48 -2.75
C LEU A 11 9.12 0.15 -2.07
N CYS A 12 10.37 -0.02 -1.66
CA CYS A 12 10.80 -1.14 -0.83
C CYS A 12 10.48 -0.86 0.65
N SER A 13 10.31 -1.90 1.47
CA SER A 13 9.99 -1.75 2.91
C SER A 13 11.04 -0.94 3.66
N ALA A 14 12.30 -1.05 3.27
CA ALA A 14 13.41 -0.27 3.84
C ALA A 14 13.28 1.24 3.57
N GLY A 15 12.56 1.62 2.50
CA GLY A 15 12.29 3.01 2.13
C GLY A 15 10.91 3.50 2.56
N VAL A 16 10.09 2.67 3.21
CA VAL A 16 8.75 3.08 3.67
C VAL A 16 8.90 4.07 4.81
N SER A 17 8.57 5.32 4.53
CA SER A 17 8.38 6.36 5.55
C SER A 17 6.93 6.35 6.04
N LYS A 18 6.73 6.70 7.32
CA LYS A 18 5.39 6.88 7.88
C LYS A 18 4.76 8.12 7.24
N GLY A 19 3.54 7.99 6.74
CA GLY A 19 2.80 9.14 6.19
C GLY A 19 1.82 8.79 5.08
N PRO A 20 1.05 9.79 4.62
CA PRO A 20 0.15 9.63 3.49
C PRO A 20 0.94 9.57 2.17
N ILE A 21 0.67 8.57 1.35
CA ILE A 21 1.21 8.44 0.00
C ILE A 21 0.08 8.42 -1.02
N LYS A 22 0.25 9.15 -2.12
CA LYS A 22 -0.72 9.22 -3.20
C LYS A 22 -0.63 7.97 -4.08
N THR A 23 -1.76 7.31 -4.30
CA THR A 23 -1.90 6.17 -5.22
C THR A 23 -2.03 6.65 -6.67
N VAL A 24 -1.91 5.74 -7.63
CA VAL A 24 -2.12 6.02 -9.07
C VAL A 24 -3.55 6.48 -9.35
N GLU A 25 -4.51 6.01 -8.56
CA GLU A 25 -5.91 6.45 -8.66
C GLU A 25 -6.08 7.93 -8.26
N GLY A 26 -5.16 8.47 -7.47
CA GLY A 26 -5.14 9.87 -7.05
C GLY A 26 -5.52 10.08 -5.59
N GLN A 27 -6.18 9.13 -4.95
CA GLN A 27 -6.42 9.14 -3.51
C GLN A 27 -5.20 8.69 -2.72
N THR A 28 -5.12 9.10 -1.46
CA THR A 28 -4.00 8.78 -0.56
C THR A 28 -4.27 7.53 0.27
N VAL A 29 -3.20 6.76 0.53
CA VAL A 29 -3.15 5.69 1.52
C VAL A 29 -2.20 6.07 2.64
N GLN A 30 -2.54 5.74 3.87
CA GLN A 30 -1.73 5.99 5.04
C GLN A 30 -0.77 4.83 5.27
N LEU A 31 0.54 5.07 5.19
CA LEU A 31 1.54 4.09 5.55
C LEU A 31 1.94 4.24 7.02
N SER A 32 1.88 3.12 7.73
CA SER A 32 2.29 3.02 9.13
C SER A 32 3.33 1.92 9.28
N VAL A 33 4.47 2.26 9.88
CA VAL A 33 5.53 1.30 10.20
C VAL A 33 5.54 1.06 11.71
N SER A 34 5.48 -0.21 12.10
CA SER A 34 5.52 -0.66 13.50
C SER A 34 6.51 -1.82 13.66
N GLU A 35 6.83 -2.19 14.88
CA GLU A 35 7.66 -3.38 15.17
C GLU A 35 7.03 -4.67 14.60
N ALA A 36 5.70 -4.70 14.46
CA ALA A 36 4.96 -5.81 13.86
C ALA A 36 4.94 -5.81 12.32
N GLY A 37 5.59 -4.83 11.68
CA GLY A 37 5.68 -4.67 10.23
C GLY A 37 5.00 -3.41 9.69
N VAL A 38 4.84 -3.38 8.36
CA VAL A 38 4.23 -2.28 7.61
C VAL A 38 2.72 -2.50 7.49
N LYS A 39 1.95 -1.43 7.65
CA LYS A 39 0.51 -1.36 7.41
C LYS A 39 0.19 -0.28 6.38
N VAL A 40 -0.78 -0.57 5.53
CA VAL A 40 -1.35 0.34 4.54
C VAL A 40 -2.81 0.56 4.91
N ASN A 41 -3.16 1.75 5.41
CA ASN A 41 -4.43 2.01 6.08
C ASN A 41 -4.69 0.95 7.18
N ASN A 42 -5.73 0.14 7.02
CA ASN A 42 -6.08 -0.95 7.93
C ASN A 42 -5.54 -2.32 7.48
N ALA A 43 -4.95 -2.41 6.29
CA ALA A 43 -4.40 -3.66 5.75
C ALA A 43 -2.97 -3.89 6.23
N ARG A 44 -2.66 -5.11 6.68
CA ARG A 44 -1.32 -5.48 7.10
C ARG A 44 -0.57 -6.11 5.94
N VAL A 45 0.70 -5.72 5.76
CA VAL A 45 1.60 -6.40 4.83
C VAL A 45 2.00 -7.75 5.43
N VAL A 46 1.59 -8.83 4.76
CA VAL A 46 1.88 -10.23 5.15
C VAL A 46 3.17 -10.72 4.52
N TYR A 47 3.45 -10.26 3.29
CA TYR A 47 4.69 -10.52 2.59
C TYR A 47 5.18 -9.23 1.94
N ALA A 48 6.43 -8.89 2.20
CA ALA A 48 7.04 -7.65 1.76
C ALA A 48 8.19 -7.90 0.79
N ASP A 49 8.51 -6.88 -0.02
CA ASP A 49 9.71 -6.86 -0.88
C ASP A 49 9.76 -7.96 -1.96
N GLY A 50 8.59 -8.35 -2.49
CA GLY A 50 8.49 -9.22 -3.66
C GLY A 50 9.02 -8.52 -4.90
N SER A 51 10.30 -8.72 -5.21
CA SER A 51 10.94 -8.13 -6.39
C SER A 51 10.38 -8.75 -7.68
N ILE A 52 9.90 -7.90 -8.58
CA ILE A 52 9.45 -8.27 -9.93
C ILE A 52 10.22 -7.44 -10.96
N THR A 53 10.14 -7.83 -12.24
CA THR A 53 10.88 -7.17 -13.33
C THR A 53 10.69 -5.65 -13.38
N ASN A 54 9.51 -5.15 -12.96
CA ASN A 54 9.13 -3.75 -13.09
C ASN A 54 8.86 -3.04 -11.75
N GLY A 55 9.29 -3.61 -10.62
CA GLY A 55 9.06 -2.99 -9.31
C GLY A 55 9.06 -3.97 -8.15
N VAL A 56 8.30 -3.62 -7.12
CA VAL A 56 8.17 -4.39 -5.88
C VAL A 56 6.69 -4.58 -5.54
N VAL A 57 6.35 -5.81 -5.18
CA VAL A 57 5.00 -6.18 -4.73
C VAL A 57 5.03 -6.47 -3.23
N HIS A 58 4.04 -5.91 -2.54
CA HIS A 58 3.74 -6.21 -1.15
C HIS A 58 2.37 -6.89 -1.08
N VAL A 59 2.29 -8.06 -0.46
CA VAL A 59 1.04 -8.79 -0.25
C VAL A 59 0.42 -8.31 1.04
N ILE A 60 -0.86 -7.95 0.98
CA ILE A 60 -1.66 -7.50 2.12
C ILE A 60 -2.77 -8.49 2.44
N ASP A 61 -3.21 -8.52 3.69
CA ASP A 61 -4.27 -9.42 4.17
C ASP A 61 -5.69 -8.92 3.89
N THR A 62 -5.84 -7.61 3.61
CA THR A 62 -7.14 -6.94 3.50
C THR A 62 -7.18 -6.10 2.23
N VAL A 63 -8.32 -6.11 1.52
CA VAL A 63 -8.53 -5.30 0.31
C VAL A 63 -8.57 -3.81 0.67
N LEU A 64 -7.85 -2.98 -0.08
CA LEU A 64 -7.92 -1.53 0.05
C LEU A 64 -9.13 -1.01 -0.72
N LEU A 65 -10.10 -0.46 0.00
CA LEU A 65 -11.22 0.22 -0.60
C LEU A 65 -10.92 1.72 -0.71
N PRO A 66 -11.04 2.31 -1.91
CA PRO A 66 -10.93 3.75 -2.05
C PRO A 66 -12.09 4.42 -1.30
N PRO A 67 -11.87 5.55 -0.61
CA PRO A 67 -12.93 6.33 0.05
C PRO A 67 -14.10 6.72 -0.86
N SER A 68 -13.88 6.81 -2.17
CA SER A 68 -14.91 7.10 -3.16
C SER A 68 -15.84 5.91 -3.47
N LEU A 69 -15.51 4.71 -3.00
CA LEU A 69 -16.33 3.51 -3.14
C LEU A 69 -16.91 3.12 -1.78
N ASP A 70 -17.84 3.94 -1.29
CA ASP A 70 -18.76 3.51 -0.24
C ASP A 70 -19.78 2.55 -0.85
N LEU A 71 -19.82 1.32 -0.33
CA LEU A 71 -20.86 0.35 -0.63
C LEU A 71 -21.96 0.57 0.42
N GLU A 72 -22.96 1.39 0.09
CA GLU A 72 -24.25 1.39 0.81
C GLU A 72 -25.03 0.10 0.56
#